data_AF-A0AAQ3UHG2-F1
#
_entry.id   AF-A0AAQ3UHG2-F1
#
_cell.length_a   1.000
_cell.length_b   1.000
_cell.length_c   1.000
_cell.angle_alpha   90.00
_cell.angle_beta   90.00
_cell.angle_gamma   90.00
#
_symmetry.space_group_name_H-M   'P 1'
#
loop_
_entity.id
_entity.type
_entity.pdbx_description
1 polymer ?
#
loop_
_entity_poly.entity_id
_entity_poly.type
_entity_poly.pdbx_seq_one_letter_code
_entity_poly.pdbx_strand_id
1 'polypeptide(L)'
;MKISDLTCASGVAVDPWVQPGFLGFSIPYDDQRANLLQKANAGVLTNFEVLDFLQSRGAKIDPMGCLGAVAASECKVYEYLLKTPACNQTRESIFEFVKRSEGFRLAEADKLNVINWRPSSAADAYAMIEECGKRFSRDERGEACDEDVRVLEFLDIVKEVLPPPPPKAEADVEAEAEVEAKITQE
;
A
#
# COMPACT_ATOMS: atom_id res chain seq x y z
N MET A 1 45.89 58.08 1.72
CA MET A 1 46.44 58.31 0.37
C MET A 1 46.40 56.97 -0.34
N LYS A 2 45.52 56.86 -1.35
CA LYS A 2 45.33 55.80 -2.36
C LYS A 2 45.76 54.36 -2.02
N ILE A 3 44.78 53.46 -1.91
CA ILE A 3 44.89 52.14 -2.57
C ILE A 3 43.60 51.94 -3.37
N SER A 4 43.82 51.81 -4.66
CA SER A 4 42.89 51.65 -5.77
C SER A 4 42.56 50.16 -6.00
N ASP A 5 41.31 49.95 -6.41
CA ASP A 5 40.83 49.00 -7.41
C ASP A 5 40.86 47.48 -7.17
N LEU A 6 39.62 46.94 -7.07
CA LEU A 6 39.04 45.85 -7.86
C LEU A 6 39.92 44.63 -8.18
N THR A 7 39.44 43.45 -7.76
CA THR A 7 38.89 42.49 -8.74
C THR A 7 38.12 41.37 -8.06
N CYS A 8 36.95 41.10 -8.63
CA CYS A 8 36.04 40.02 -8.35
C CYS A 8 36.67 38.68 -8.77
N ALA A 9 36.62 37.66 -7.90
CA ALA A 9 36.87 36.28 -8.30
C ALA A 9 35.76 35.41 -7.70
N SER A 10 34.71 35.21 -8.51
CA SER A 10 33.68 34.20 -8.32
C SER A 10 34.33 32.82 -8.31
N GLY A 11 34.36 32.18 -7.15
CA GLY A 11 34.67 30.76 -7.03
C GLY A 11 33.53 29.94 -7.62
N VAL A 12 33.74 29.38 -8.81
CA VAL A 12 32.87 28.38 -9.41
C VAL A 12 33.08 27.08 -8.65
N ALA A 13 32.06 26.65 -7.90
CA ALA A 13 32.02 25.31 -7.35
C ALA A 13 31.89 24.32 -8.51
N VAL A 14 32.89 23.46 -8.68
CA VAL A 14 32.89 22.39 -9.67
C VAL A 14 32.25 21.16 -9.03
N ASP A 15 31.11 20.74 -9.57
CA ASP A 15 30.39 19.53 -9.15
C ASP A 15 31.26 18.27 -9.38
N PRO A 16 31.43 17.37 -8.39
CA PRO A 16 32.32 16.21 -8.49
C PRO A 16 31.89 15.10 -9.46
N TRP A 17 30.73 15.25 -10.12
CA TRP A 17 30.12 14.21 -10.96
C TRP A 17 30.21 14.47 -12.47
N VAL A 18 30.93 15.51 -12.89
CA VAL A 18 31.16 15.78 -14.32
C VAL A 18 32.36 14.98 -14.79
N GLN A 19 32.11 13.81 -15.38
CA GLN A 19 33.10 13.04 -16.12
C GLN A 19 33.46 13.79 -17.42
N PRO A 20 34.73 14.11 -17.69
CA PRO A 20 35.12 14.83 -18.89
C PRO A 20 35.14 13.87 -20.10
N GLY A 21 34.18 13.98 -21.01
CA GLY A 21 34.24 13.28 -22.30
C GLY A 21 32.93 13.03 -23.04
N PHE A 22 31.76 13.27 -22.46
CA PHE A 22 30.50 13.03 -23.16
C PHE A 22 29.99 14.31 -23.84
N LEU A 23 30.12 14.35 -25.17
CA LEU A 23 29.57 15.40 -26.03
C LEU A 23 28.05 15.48 -25.85
N GLY A 24 27.61 16.57 -25.21
CA GLY A 24 26.39 17.31 -25.51
C GLY A 24 25.15 16.50 -25.87
N PHE A 25 24.46 15.98 -24.86
CA PHE A 25 23.00 15.98 -24.88
C PHE A 25 22.55 16.64 -23.57
N SER A 26 22.39 17.97 -23.61
CA SER A 26 21.74 18.71 -22.54
C SER A 26 20.26 18.33 -22.59
N ILE A 27 19.89 17.22 -21.93
CA ILE A 27 18.49 16.96 -21.64
C ILE A 27 18.04 18.14 -20.78
N PRO A 28 17.07 18.97 -21.23
CA PRO A 28 16.56 20.02 -20.38
C PRO A 28 16.01 19.34 -19.12
N TYR A 29 16.59 19.69 -17.98
CA TYR A 29 16.04 19.35 -16.68
C TYR A 29 14.75 20.15 -16.58
N ASP A 30 13.65 19.54 -17.02
CA ASP A 30 12.33 20.16 -17.03
C ASP A 30 12.01 20.50 -15.57
N ASP A 31 12.05 21.80 -15.26
CA ASP A 31 11.65 22.40 -13.98
C ASP A 31 10.13 22.28 -13.83
N GLN A 32 9.63 21.06 -13.85
CA GLN A 32 8.28 20.71 -13.47
C GLN A 32 8.25 20.55 -11.95
N ARG A 33 8.61 21.61 -11.21
CA ARG A 33 8.07 21.81 -9.87
C ARG A 33 6.59 22.13 -10.03
N ALA A 34 5.80 21.10 -10.35
CA ALA A 34 4.38 21.10 -10.10
C ALA A 34 4.21 21.56 -8.65
N ASN A 35 3.61 22.73 -8.46
CA ASN A 35 3.23 23.22 -7.15
C ASN A 35 2.20 22.26 -6.57
N LEU A 36 2.69 21.19 -5.93
CA LEU A 36 1.90 20.22 -5.20
C LEU A 36 1.35 20.95 -3.97
N LEU A 37 0.29 21.72 -4.15
CA LEU A 37 -0.70 21.99 -3.09
C LEU A 37 -1.49 20.70 -2.79
N GLN A 38 -0.79 19.57 -2.71
CA GLN A 38 -1.34 18.32 -2.24
C GLN A 38 -1.13 18.31 -0.73
N LYS A 39 -2.23 18.25 0.01
CA LYS A 39 -2.16 17.92 1.43
C LYS A 39 -1.49 16.55 1.53
N ALA A 40 -0.30 16.49 2.12
CA ALA A 40 0.55 15.29 2.11
C ALA A 40 -0.20 14.02 2.56
N ASN A 41 -1.12 14.17 3.52
CA ASN A 41 -2.03 13.12 3.97
C ASN A 41 -3.48 13.62 3.84
N ALA A 42 -4.13 13.36 2.71
CA ALA A 42 -5.51 13.78 2.44
C ALA A 42 -6.56 12.85 3.08
N GLY A 43 -6.19 11.60 3.38
CA GLY A 43 -7.06 10.60 3.98
C GLY A 43 -6.45 9.20 3.86
N VAL A 44 -7.11 8.22 4.46
CA VAL A 44 -6.79 6.80 4.27
C VAL A 44 -7.69 6.20 3.19
N LEU A 45 -7.18 5.22 2.46
CA LEU A 45 -7.91 4.50 1.41
C LEU A 45 -7.77 3.00 1.66
N THR A 46 -8.88 2.29 1.50
CA THR A 46 -8.92 0.82 1.53
C THR A 46 -8.41 0.25 0.21
N ASN A 47 -7.88 -0.98 0.25
CA ASN A 47 -7.46 -1.70 -0.95
C ASN A 47 -8.62 -1.87 -1.95
N PHE A 48 -9.85 -1.99 -1.46
CA PHE A 48 -11.06 -2.02 -2.29
C PHE A 48 -11.30 -0.70 -3.04
N GLU A 49 -11.21 0.45 -2.38
CA GLU A 49 -11.39 1.76 -3.03
C GLU A 49 -10.31 2.03 -4.08
N VAL A 50 -9.07 1.60 -3.81
CA VAL A 50 -7.99 1.67 -4.80
C VAL A 50 -8.29 0.75 -5.99
N LEU A 51 -8.77 -0.46 -5.74
CA LEU A 51 -9.16 -1.40 -6.80
C LEU A 51 -10.29 -0.84 -7.67
N ASP A 52 -11.37 -0.34 -7.06
CA ASP A 52 -12.51 0.28 -7.75
C ASP A 52 -12.06 1.50 -8.58
N PHE A 53 -11.20 2.34 -8.02
CA PHE A 53 -10.62 3.48 -8.73
C PHE A 53 -9.80 3.04 -9.96
N LEU A 54 -8.95 2.03 -9.83
CA LEU A 54 -8.17 1.50 -10.95
C LEU A 54 -9.06 0.88 -12.03
N GLN A 55 -10.12 0.16 -11.65
CA GLN A 55 -11.11 -0.38 -12.60
C GLN A 55 -11.81 0.74 -13.36
N SER A 56 -12.22 1.81 -12.67
CA SER A 56 -12.89 2.96 -13.29
C SER A 56 -12.01 3.67 -14.33
N ARG A 57 -10.68 3.62 -14.15
CA ARG A 57 -9.69 4.16 -15.10
C ARG A 57 -9.35 3.21 -16.24
N GLY A 58 -9.86 1.98 -16.22
CA GLY A 58 -9.65 0.97 -17.26
C GLY A 58 -8.43 0.08 -17.03
N ALA A 59 -7.94 -0.04 -15.79
CA ALA A 59 -6.90 -0.99 -15.46
C ALA A 59 -7.39 -2.42 -15.69
N LYS A 60 -6.54 -3.25 -16.30
CA LYS A 60 -6.83 -4.65 -16.60
C LYS A 60 -5.60 -5.50 -16.29
N ILE A 61 -5.82 -6.81 -16.18
CA ILE A 61 -4.74 -7.79 -15.95
C ILE A 61 -3.79 -7.82 -17.16
N ASP A 62 -4.32 -7.69 -18.37
CA ASP A 62 -3.50 -7.67 -19.59
C ASP A 62 -2.88 -6.27 -19.80
N PRO A 63 -1.54 -6.13 -19.72
CA PRO A 63 -0.85 -4.87 -19.96
C PRO A 63 -1.10 -4.32 -21.38
N MET A 64 -1.35 -5.20 -22.36
CA MET A 64 -1.66 -4.80 -23.73
C MET A 64 -3.11 -4.30 -23.85
N GLY A 65 -4.01 -4.87 -23.03
CA GLY A 65 -5.41 -4.47 -22.91
C GLY A 65 -5.64 -3.13 -22.19
N CYS A 66 -4.63 -2.61 -21.50
CA CYS A 66 -4.65 -1.26 -20.89
C CYS A 66 -4.55 -0.13 -21.96
N LEU A 67 -4.29 -0.43 -23.26
CA LEU A 67 -4.27 0.51 -24.42
C LEU A 67 -3.60 1.88 -24.18
N GLY A 68 -2.63 1.96 -23.28
CA GLY A 68 -1.98 3.23 -22.88
C GLY A 68 -2.85 4.20 -22.06
N ALA A 69 -4.04 3.78 -21.61
CA ALA A 69 -4.92 4.58 -20.75
C ALA A 69 -4.42 4.65 -19.29
N VAL A 70 -3.64 3.64 -18.89
CA VAL A 70 -3.22 3.38 -17.51
C VAL A 70 -1.73 3.06 -17.49
N ALA A 71 -1.00 3.56 -16.49
CA ALA A 71 0.44 3.36 -16.40
C ALA A 71 0.78 1.89 -16.09
N ALA A 72 1.95 1.41 -16.52
CA ALA A 72 2.39 0.04 -16.22
C ALA A 72 2.46 -0.24 -14.70
N SER A 73 2.80 0.77 -13.89
CA SER A 73 2.77 0.68 -12.43
C SER A 73 1.35 0.46 -11.89
N GLU A 74 0.34 1.08 -12.50
CA GLU A 74 -1.07 0.96 -12.10
C GLU A 74 -1.64 -0.41 -12.49
N CYS A 75 -1.34 -0.93 -13.69
CA CYS A 75 -1.77 -2.28 -14.07
C CYS A 75 -1.09 -3.37 -13.17
N LYS A 76 0.15 -3.16 -12.68
CA LYS A 76 0.80 -4.04 -11.68
C LYS A 76 0.12 -4.00 -10.31
N VAL A 77 -0.21 -2.82 -9.81
CA VAL A 77 -0.94 -2.67 -8.52
C VAL A 77 -2.31 -3.32 -8.63
N TYR A 78 -2.99 -3.15 -9.76
CA TYR A 78 -4.26 -3.79 -10.04
C TYR A 78 -4.17 -5.32 -9.98
N GLU A 79 -3.16 -5.92 -10.62
CA GLU A 79 -2.90 -7.36 -10.56
C GLU A 79 -2.66 -7.85 -9.12
N TYR A 80 -1.87 -7.11 -8.34
CA TYR A 80 -1.65 -7.43 -6.93
C TYR A 80 -2.97 -7.40 -6.13
N LEU A 81 -3.77 -6.34 -6.28
CA LEU A 81 -5.02 -6.19 -5.53
C LEU A 81 -6.04 -7.30 -5.85
N LEU A 82 -6.04 -7.82 -7.08
CA LEU A 82 -6.87 -8.98 -7.44
C LEU A 82 -6.47 -10.27 -6.69
N LYS A 83 -5.20 -10.41 -6.30
CA LYS A 83 -4.70 -11.54 -5.49
C LYS A 83 -5.02 -11.38 -4.00
N THR A 84 -5.50 -10.21 -3.56
CA THR A 84 -5.84 -9.89 -2.16
C THR A 84 -7.34 -10.08 -1.87
N PRO A 85 -7.78 -10.15 -0.59
CA PRO A 85 -9.21 -10.25 -0.26
C PRO A 85 -10.06 -9.07 -0.76
N ALA A 86 -9.45 -7.95 -1.12
CA ALA A 86 -10.14 -6.78 -1.67
C ALA A 86 -10.92 -7.07 -2.96
N CYS A 87 -10.53 -8.09 -3.73
CA CYS A 87 -11.21 -8.46 -4.98
C CYS A 87 -12.67 -8.87 -4.79
N ASN A 88 -12.96 -9.56 -3.68
CA ASN A 88 -14.30 -10.10 -3.44
C ASN A 88 -15.14 -9.18 -2.56
N GLN A 89 -14.52 -8.18 -1.93
CA GLN A 89 -15.18 -7.24 -1.03
C GLN A 89 -16.14 -6.32 -1.81
N THR A 90 -17.20 -5.91 -1.14
CA THR A 90 -18.13 -4.88 -1.64
C THR A 90 -18.16 -3.70 -0.68
N ARG A 91 -18.64 -2.56 -1.17
CA ARG A 91 -18.79 -1.34 -0.36
C ARG A 91 -19.75 -1.58 0.82
N GLU A 92 -20.77 -2.40 0.62
CA GLU A 92 -21.75 -2.78 1.63
C GLU A 92 -21.10 -3.61 2.74
N SER A 93 -20.29 -4.62 2.39
CA SER A 93 -19.55 -5.42 3.37
C SER A 93 -18.60 -4.57 4.21
N ILE A 94 -17.87 -3.63 3.58
CA ILE A 94 -16.96 -2.74 4.32
C ILE A 94 -17.76 -1.85 5.29
N PHE A 95 -18.85 -1.26 4.83
CA PHE A 95 -19.69 -0.41 5.68
C PHE A 95 -20.31 -1.19 6.85
N GLU A 96 -20.78 -2.40 6.59
CA GLU A 96 -21.31 -3.30 7.62
C GLU A 96 -20.23 -3.67 8.66
N PHE A 97 -19.01 -3.95 8.21
CA PHE A 97 -17.89 -4.24 9.12
C PHE A 97 -17.56 -3.02 9.98
N VAL A 98 -17.45 -1.83 9.39
CA VAL A 98 -17.17 -0.59 10.14
C VAL A 98 -18.24 -0.36 11.20
N LYS A 99 -19.53 -0.55 10.86
CA LYS A 99 -20.65 -0.42 11.79
C LYS A 99 -20.59 -1.45 12.93
N ARG A 100 -20.36 -2.73 12.63
CA ARG A 100 -20.26 -3.78 13.66
C ARG A 100 -18.99 -3.62 14.52
N SER A 101 -17.92 -3.04 13.97
CA SER A 101 -16.66 -2.82 14.69
C SER A 101 -16.72 -1.70 15.75
N GLU A 102 -17.76 -0.88 15.75
CA GLU A 102 -17.94 0.21 16.73
C GLU A 102 -18.04 -0.31 18.17
N GLY A 103 -18.60 -1.50 18.37
CA GLY A 103 -18.67 -2.18 19.67
C GLY A 103 -17.30 -2.47 20.29
N PHE A 104 -16.29 -2.61 19.44
CA PHE A 104 -14.93 -2.99 19.84
C PHE A 104 -13.98 -1.81 20.02
N ARG A 105 -14.42 -0.58 19.71
CA ARG A 105 -13.64 0.67 19.86
C ARG A 105 -12.25 0.61 19.21
N LEU A 106 -12.18 0.06 18.00
CA LEU A 106 -10.95 0.00 17.21
C LEU A 106 -10.59 1.39 16.65
N ALA A 107 -9.30 1.69 16.55
CA ALA A 107 -8.83 2.90 15.87
C ALA A 107 -9.03 2.76 14.36
N GLU A 108 -9.11 3.88 13.64
CA GLU A 108 -9.32 3.84 12.17
C GLU A 108 -8.20 3.10 11.43
N ALA A 109 -6.96 3.20 11.91
CA ALA A 109 -5.85 2.44 11.34
C ALA A 109 -6.03 0.91 11.53
N ASP A 110 -6.52 0.48 12.69
CA ASP A 110 -6.76 -0.93 12.97
C ASP A 110 -7.90 -1.47 12.09
N LYS A 111 -8.99 -0.71 11.95
CA LYS A 111 -10.11 -1.06 11.07
C LYS A 111 -9.63 -1.23 9.62
N LEU A 112 -8.81 -0.29 9.14
CA LEU A 112 -8.23 -0.33 7.81
C LEU A 112 -7.36 -1.59 7.60
N ASN A 113 -6.50 -1.91 8.57
CA ASN A 113 -5.64 -3.10 8.52
C ASN A 113 -6.48 -4.39 8.43
N VAL A 114 -7.55 -4.47 9.23
CA VAL A 114 -8.46 -5.61 9.25
C VAL A 114 -9.20 -5.75 7.91
N ILE A 115 -9.68 -4.64 7.34
CA ILE A 115 -10.34 -4.64 6.02
C ILE A 115 -9.38 -5.12 4.93
N ASN A 116 -8.14 -4.62 4.93
CA ASN A 116 -7.17 -4.88 3.87
C ASN A 116 -6.64 -6.32 3.88
N TRP A 117 -6.43 -6.91 5.06
CA TRP A 117 -5.78 -8.22 5.18
C TRP A 117 -6.71 -9.35 5.59
N ARG A 118 -7.85 -9.05 6.24
CA ARG A 118 -8.81 -10.02 6.77
C ARG A 118 -8.16 -11.06 7.70
N PRO A 119 -7.98 -10.76 9.00
CA PRO A 119 -7.37 -11.69 9.95
C PRO A 119 -8.17 -13.00 10.01
N SER A 120 -7.46 -14.12 9.97
CA SER A 120 -8.09 -15.46 10.00
C SER A 120 -7.85 -16.16 11.35
N SER A 121 -6.78 -15.78 12.05
CA SER A 121 -6.38 -16.30 13.35
C SER A 121 -6.34 -15.21 14.42
N ALA A 122 -6.43 -15.61 15.70
CA ALA A 122 -6.24 -14.71 16.83
C ALA A 122 -4.86 -14.03 16.80
N ALA A 123 -3.82 -14.77 16.39
CA ALA A 123 -2.48 -14.22 16.24
C ALA A 123 -2.44 -13.04 15.24
N ASP A 124 -3.20 -13.13 14.14
CA ASP A 124 -3.29 -12.04 13.15
C ASP A 124 -4.00 -10.82 13.76
N ALA A 125 -5.07 -11.05 14.53
CA ALA A 125 -5.78 -9.97 15.21
C ALA A 125 -4.87 -9.24 16.23
N TYR A 126 -4.10 -9.99 17.02
CA TYR A 126 -3.12 -9.41 17.94
C TYR A 126 -1.99 -8.64 17.23
N ALA A 127 -1.61 -9.06 16.02
CA ALA A 127 -0.59 -8.38 15.22
C ALA A 127 -1.12 -7.09 14.55
N MET A 128 -2.39 -7.07 14.16
CA MET A 128 -3.00 -5.96 13.42
C MET A 128 -3.59 -4.86 14.32
N ILE A 129 -4.02 -5.22 15.53
CA ILE A 129 -4.73 -4.31 16.44
C ILE A 129 -3.80 -3.91 17.58
N GLU A 130 -3.57 -2.60 17.71
CA GLU A 130 -2.81 -2.08 18.84
C GLU A 130 -3.53 -2.30 20.18
N GLU A 131 -2.76 -2.76 21.17
CA GLU A 131 -3.24 -3.05 22.52
C GLU A 131 -4.49 -3.94 22.56
N CYS A 132 -4.56 -4.92 21.64
CA CYS A 132 -5.71 -5.83 21.48
C CYS A 132 -6.22 -6.40 22.82
N GLY A 133 -5.37 -7.02 23.65
CA GLY A 133 -5.83 -7.56 24.95
C GLY A 133 -6.51 -6.52 25.87
N LYS A 134 -5.96 -5.30 25.97
CA LYS A 134 -6.58 -4.23 26.78
C LYS A 134 -7.92 -3.78 26.21
N ARG A 135 -8.05 -3.69 24.89
CA ARG A 135 -9.30 -3.26 24.23
C ARG A 135 -10.38 -4.34 24.29
N PHE A 136 -9.98 -5.59 24.23
CA PHE A 136 -10.86 -6.76 24.23
C PHE A 136 -11.21 -7.25 25.62
N SER A 137 -10.51 -6.80 26.67
CA SER A 137 -10.87 -7.01 28.07
C SER A 137 -12.20 -6.36 28.50
N ARG A 138 -12.80 -5.54 27.63
CA ARG A 138 -14.09 -4.89 27.87
C ARG A 138 -15.09 -5.21 26.76
N ASP A 139 -16.31 -5.50 27.16
CA ASP A 139 -17.45 -5.71 26.28
C ASP A 139 -18.00 -4.36 25.77
N GLU A 140 -19.03 -4.40 24.92
CA GLU A 140 -19.69 -3.20 24.40
C GLU A 140 -20.25 -2.29 25.51
N ARG A 141 -20.59 -2.87 26.68
CA ARG A 141 -21.17 -2.18 27.85
C ARG A 141 -20.10 -1.66 28.82
N GLY A 142 -18.84 -2.03 28.61
CA GLY A 142 -17.69 -1.66 29.44
C GLY A 142 -17.43 -2.58 30.63
N GLU A 143 -18.13 -3.71 30.72
CA GLU A 143 -17.91 -4.79 31.70
C GLU A 143 -16.69 -5.62 31.32
N ALA A 144 -16.02 -6.18 32.32
CA ALA A 144 -14.85 -7.02 32.10
C ALA A 144 -15.28 -8.36 31.48
N CYS A 145 -14.71 -8.69 30.34
CA CYS A 145 -14.92 -9.96 29.64
C CYS A 145 -13.59 -10.67 29.38
N ASP A 146 -13.68 -11.97 29.11
CA ASP A 146 -12.53 -12.78 28.70
C ASP A 146 -12.04 -12.30 27.32
N GLU A 147 -10.77 -11.89 27.26
CA GLU A 147 -10.19 -11.29 26.05
C GLU A 147 -10.14 -12.30 24.90
N ASP A 148 -9.89 -13.58 25.17
CA ASP A 148 -9.78 -14.61 24.14
C ASP A 148 -11.14 -14.89 23.51
N VAL A 149 -12.20 -14.92 24.32
CA VAL A 149 -13.58 -15.06 23.84
C VAL A 149 -13.96 -13.88 22.96
N ARG A 150 -13.61 -12.65 23.39
CA ARG A 150 -13.93 -11.43 22.66
C ARG A 150 -13.17 -11.33 21.34
N VAL A 151 -11.94 -11.85 21.27
CA VAL A 151 -11.16 -11.93 20.02
C VAL A 151 -11.81 -12.91 19.05
N LEU A 152 -12.32 -14.03 19.53
CA LEU A 152 -13.04 -15.00 18.69
C LEU A 152 -14.33 -14.40 18.12
N GLU A 153 -15.14 -13.71 18.95
CA GLU A 153 -16.34 -13.01 18.49
C GLU A 153 -16.04 -11.99 17.37
N PHE A 154 -14.96 -11.23 17.54
CA PHE A 154 -14.50 -10.29 16.51
C PHE A 154 -14.11 -11.00 15.21
N LEU A 155 -13.35 -12.09 15.31
CA LEU A 155 -12.95 -12.88 14.14
C LEU A 155 -14.15 -13.50 13.43
N ASP A 156 -15.18 -13.90 14.17
CA ASP A 156 -16.41 -14.43 13.59
C ASP A 156 -17.16 -13.34 12.82
N ILE A 157 -17.26 -12.12 13.35
CA ILE A 157 -17.81 -10.97 12.61
C ILE A 157 -17.01 -10.69 11.33
N VAL A 158 -15.67 -10.73 11.41
CA VAL A 158 -14.80 -10.56 10.23
C VAL A 158 -15.08 -11.62 9.17
N LYS A 159 -15.25 -12.89 9.58
CA LYS A 159 -15.53 -14.00 8.64
C LYS A 159 -16.92 -13.93 8.03
N GLU A 160 -17.91 -13.48 8.79
CA GLU A 160 -19.29 -13.31 8.32
C GLU A 160 -19.42 -12.17 7.31
N VAL A 161 -18.80 -11.03 7.60
CA VAL A 161 -19.01 -9.80 6.82
C VAL A 161 -18.05 -9.70 5.64
N LEU A 162 -16.78 -10.07 5.84
CA LEU A 162 -15.77 -9.96 4.80
C LEU A 162 -15.67 -11.29 4.03
N PRO A 163 -15.88 -11.26 2.70
CA PRO A 163 -15.84 -12.45 1.88
C PRO A 163 -14.45 -13.10 1.91
N PRO A 164 -14.38 -14.43 1.70
CA PRO A 164 -13.10 -15.13 1.67
C PRO A 164 -12.22 -14.59 0.54
N PRO A 165 -10.89 -14.56 0.76
CA PRO A 165 -9.96 -14.21 -0.32
C PRO A 165 -10.14 -15.17 -1.49
N PRO A 166 -9.83 -14.73 -2.72
CA PRO A 166 -9.80 -15.63 -3.86
C PRO A 166 -8.88 -16.83 -3.55
N PRO A 167 -9.20 -18.05 -4.01
CA PRO A 167 -8.31 -19.19 -3.87
C PRO A 167 -6.95 -18.79 -4.46
N LYS A 168 -5.88 -18.91 -3.67
CA LYS A 168 -4.53 -18.66 -4.17
C LYS A 168 -4.30 -19.63 -5.33
N ALA A 169 -4.26 -19.11 -6.55
CA ALA A 169 -3.56 -19.79 -7.62
C ALA A 169 -2.08 -19.73 -7.25
N GLU A 170 -1.59 -20.78 -6.60
CA GLU A 170 -0.17 -21.01 -6.40
C GLU A 170 0.47 -21.29 -7.76
N ALA A 171 0.77 -20.22 -8.49
CA ALA A 171 1.61 -20.23 -9.68
C ALA A 171 2.24 -18.84 -9.71
N ASP A 172 3.48 -18.74 -9.18
CA ASP A 172 4.48 -17.68 -9.42
C ASP A 172 5.60 -17.70 -8.34
N VAL A 173 5.91 -18.86 -7.73
CA VAL A 173 7.13 -19.03 -6.89
C VAL A 173 8.14 -19.99 -7.52
N GLU A 174 7.82 -20.67 -8.63
CA GLU A 174 8.73 -21.64 -9.26
C GLU A 174 9.60 -21.09 -10.40
N ALA A 175 9.54 -19.79 -10.72
CA ALA A 175 10.31 -19.24 -11.85
C ALA A 175 11.75 -18.81 -11.50
N GLU A 176 12.10 -18.63 -10.22
CA GLU A 176 13.45 -18.19 -9.83
C GLU A 176 14.39 -19.34 -9.42
N ALA A 177 13.86 -20.52 -9.06
CA ALA A 177 14.67 -21.67 -8.67
C ALA A 177 15.22 -22.48 -9.87
N GLU A 178 14.61 -22.37 -11.05
CA GLU A 178 15.01 -23.19 -12.21
C GLU A 178 16.19 -22.61 -13.03
N VAL A 179 16.56 -21.34 -12.81
CA VAL A 179 17.69 -20.71 -13.51
C VAL A 179 19.02 -21.06 -12.83
N GLU A 180 19.06 -21.22 -11.51
CA GLU A 180 20.31 -21.51 -10.78
C GLU A 180 20.76 -22.98 -10.93
N ALA A 181 19.83 -23.92 -11.16
CA ALA A 181 20.15 -25.33 -11.36
C ALA A 181 20.82 -25.63 -12.71
N LYS A 182 20.75 -24.71 -13.70
CA LYS A 182 21.34 -24.93 -15.03
C LYS A 182 22.74 -24.36 -15.21
N ILE A 183 23.27 -23.60 -14.24
CA ILE A 183 24.62 -22.98 -14.33
C ILE A 183 25.70 -23.89 -13.72
N THR A 184 25.34 -24.96 -13.00
CA THR A 184 26.33 -25.84 -12.33
C THR A 184 26.60 -27.17 -13.05
N GLN A 185 26.15 -27.29 -14.31
CA GLN A 185 26.48 -28.43 -15.18
C GLN A 185 27.04 -27.94 -16.52
N GLU A 186 28.21 -27.31 -16.48
CA GLU A 186 29.14 -27.28 -17.61
C GLU A 186 30.58 -27.50 -17.12
#